data_AF-A0A7X9GNE2-F1
#
_entry.id   AF-A0A7X9GNE2-F1
#
_cell.length_a   1.000
_cell.length_b   1.000
_cell.length_c   1.000
_cell.angle_alpha   90.00
_cell.angle_beta   90.00
_cell.angle_gamma   90.00
#
_symmetry.space_group_name_H-M   'P 1'
#
loop_
_entity.id
_entity.type
_entity.pdbx_description
1 polymer ?
#
loop_
_entity_poly.entity_id
_entity_poly.type
_entity_poly.pdbx_seq_one_letter_code
_entity_poly.pdbx_strand_id
1 'polypeptide(L)'
;MRKKLWLLLVLLGLLGLGLSGCGITNMIGKLLGTDSQGPEKTSNKKEEKKVIAVSLNEEEPNTPLFLLGIEEMAEKEEVEIKIIKKEEAKDKEAFQDAKVLIYQGGEKSLLQNAEKENIPIIALNKLPDSVKVEGVILPDPDQIGNILGQQIQGAIVEGEGQVVYLQGEVEDPLAISVLANLKQALANMKLNIHSITNPPQSEDIAIQALLEHLQKNSGEVKIICAYNEELAAGASEILKSLQLEDKILLIGMQANSHSLQRIATGSQIGDIDTAPYVQGVNAFQWAKKVLNKESLDIMETITGEQGEVVAKYIPVKSVTTENLLLVQNSYSKGEEAQKKREEEKVKEESGQKKEEKKDKEKKENGNRDSQGEGSKGGDSGDGGNSGGGEGGTGGGQPLAMPQGVSKVIEKVQTEITREYLDEEGKVLGTEKSTNNQVRTIPSEMLLQEHQQQQQGQQGQSDQQGQEEEGGTDSK
;
A
#
# COMPACT_ATOMS: atom_id res chain seq x y z
N MET A 1 -42.91 -22.45 -63.34
CA MET A 1 -41.73 -23.08 -62.71
C MET A 1 -40.45 -22.31 -63.04
N ARG A 2 -40.26 -21.11 -62.45
CA ARG A 2 -39.04 -20.29 -62.62
C ARG A 2 -38.96 -19.12 -61.63
N LYS A 3 -39.46 -19.28 -60.39
CA LYS A 3 -39.42 -18.23 -59.35
C LYS A 3 -39.24 -18.76 -57.91
N LYS A 4 -38.91 -20.04 -57.72
CA LYS A 4 -38.69 -20.63 -56.37
C LYS A 4 -37.27 -21.17 -56.15
N LEU A 5 -36.32 -20.88 -57.04
CA LEU A 5 -34.92 -21.33 -56.92
C LEU A 5 -33.95 -20.21 -56.52
N TRP A 6 -34.45 -18.99 -56.28
CA TRP A 6 -33.60 -17.83 -55.94
C TRP A 6 -33.63 -17.45 -54.44
N LEU A 7 -34.49 -18.11 -53.66
CA LEU A 7 -34.64 -17.88 -52.21
C LEU A 7 -33.89 -18.90 -51.34
N LEU A 8 -33.20 -19.87 -51.95
CA LEU A 8 -32.37 -20.86 -51.25
C LEU A 8 -30.86 -20.58 -51.32
N LEU A 9 -30.46 -19.53 -52.04
CA LEU A 9 -29.06 -19.06 -52.14
C LEU A 9 -28.76 -17.81 -51.31
N VAL A 10 -29.78 -17.20 -50.69
CA VAL A 10 -29.61 -16.02 -49.79
C VAL A 10 -29.69 -16.42 -48.31
N LEU A 11 -30.10 -17.66 -48.00
CA LEU A 11 -30.21 -18.18 -46.63
C LEU A 11 -29.04 -19.09 -46.21
N LEU A 12 -27.92 -19.06 -46.94
CA LEU A 12 -26.68 -19.77 -46.61
C LEU A 12 -25.48 -18.81 -46.47
N GLY A 13 -25.76 -17.55 -46.11
CA GLY A 13 -24.76 -16.50 -45.90
C GLY A 13 -24.65 -15.99 -44.46
N LEU A 14 -25.24 -16.70 -43.47
CA LEU A 14 -25.34 -16.19 -42.09
C LEU A 14 -24.95 -17.17 -40.98
N LEU A 15 -24.29 -18.29 -41.29
CA LEU A 15 -23.65 -19.12 -40.25
C LEU A 15 -22.24 -19.52 -40.69
N GLY A 16 -21.26 -18.81 -40.16
CA GLY A 16 -19.83 -19.05 -40.42
C GLY A 16 -18.95 -18.35 -39.39
N LEU A 17 -19.04 -18.83 -38.14
CA LEU A 17 -17.95 -18.96 -37.16
C LEU A 17 -16.85 -17.88 -37.20
N GLY A 18 -16.95 -16.92 -36.27
CA GLY A 18 -15.78 -16.21 -35.76
C GLY A 18 -14.89 -17.18 -34.97
N LEU A 19 -13.97 -17.83 -35.69
CA LEU A 19 -12.78 -18.43 -35.12
C LEU A 19 -11.60 -17.63 -35.65
N SER A 20 -11.14 -16.67 -34.84
CA SER A 20 -9.84 -16.03 -35.00
C SER A 20 -8.75 -17.06 -34.69
N GLY A 21 -8.52 -17.97 -35.63
CA GLY A 21 -7.45 -18.96 -35.61
C GLY A 21 -6.44 -18.64 -36.69
N CYS A 22 -5.40 -17.88 -36.34
CA CYS A 22 -4.14 -17.87 -37.10
C CYS A 22 -3.55 -19.29 -37.08
N GLY A 23 -3.87 -20.09 -38.09
CA GLY A 23 -3.38 -21.45 -38.22
C GLY A 23 -3.82 -22.16 -39.50
N ILE A 24 -4.97 -21.78 -40.06
CA ILE A 24 -5.56 -22.48 -41.22
C ILE A 24 -5.01 -21.94 -42.56
N THR A 25 -4.56 -20.68 -42.61
CA THR A 25 -3.97 -20.07 -43.81
C THR A 25 -2.62 -20.69 -44.19
N ASN A 26 -1.79 -21.05 -43.20
CA ASN A 26 -0.52 -21.75 -43.44
C ASN A 26 -0.70 -23.21 -43.91
N MET A 27 -1.85 -23.82 -43.62
CA MET A 27 -2.12 -25.21 -44.03
C MET A 27 -2.71 -25.29 -45.45
N ILE A 28 -3.49 -24.29 -45.88
CA ILE A 28 -4.08 -24.24 -47.23
C ILE A 28 -3.02 -23.86 -48.28
N GLY A 29 -2.07 -22.99 -47.94
CA GLY A 29 -0.98 -22.60 -48.87
C GLY A 29 -0.06 -23.77 -49.26
N LYS A 30 0.08 -24.79 -48.41
CA LYS A 30 0.93 -25.96 -48.66
C LYS A 30 0.25 -27.04 -49.52
N LEU A 31 -1.07 -26.97 -49.71
CA LEU A 31 -1.85 -27.95 -50.48
C LEU A 31 -2.05 -27.56 -51.95
N LEU A 32 -1.85 -26.28 -52.30
CA LEU A 32 -2.21 -25.74 -53.63
C LEU A 32 -1.05 -25.36 -54.54
N GLY A 33 0.20 -25.65 -54.15
CA GLY A 33 1.33 -25.79 -55.10
C GLY A 33 1.54 -24.62 -56.07
N THR A 34 1.46 -23.37 -55.61
CA THR A 34 1.83 -22.19 -56.40
C THR A 34 3.00 -21.46 -55.74
N ASP A 35 4.18 -21.62 -56.32
CA ASP A 35 5.37 -20.81 -56.04
C ASP A 35 5.23 -19.44 -56.72
N SER A 36 5.17 -18.38 -55.91
CA SER A 36 5.48 -17.02 -56.39
C SER A 36 5.98 -16.13 -55.25
N GLN A 37 7.30 -15.96 -55.25
CA GLN A 37 8.09 -14.77 -54.89
C GLN A 37 7.67 -13.92 -53.67
N GLY A 38 8.41 -14.15 -52.57
CA GLY A 38 8.99 -13.13 -51.69
C GLY A 38 8.06 -12.42 -50.69
N PRO A 39 8.18 -12.67 -49.37
CA PRO A 39 7.64 -11.75 -48.39
C PRO A 39 8.64 -10.61 -48.17
N GLU A 40 8.20 -9.37 -48.41
CA GLU A 40 8.74 -8.22 -47.70
C GLU A 40 8.77 -8.56 -46.20
N LYS A 41 9.88 -8.23 -45.54
CA LYS A 41 10.02 -8.34 -44.10
C LYS A 41 9.02 -7.40 -43.43
N THR A 42 7.81 -7.88 -43.17
CA THR A 42 7.00 -7.36 -42.08
C THR A 42 7.77 -7.67 -40.81
N SER A 43 8.39 -6.64 -40.26
CA SER A 43 8.91 -6.68 -38.90
C SER A 43 7.77 -7.13 -38.00
N ASN A 44 7.96 -8.25 -37.30
CA ASN A 44 7.25 -8.47 -36.06
C ASN A 44 7.55 -7.25 -35.20
N LYS A 45 6.62 -6.30 -35.12
CA LYS A 45 6.58 -5.37 -33.98
C LYS A 45 6.40 -6.29 -32.78
N LYS A 46 7.52 -6.56 -32.10
CA LYS A 46 7.51 -7.01 -30.71
C LYS A 46 6.54 -6.05 -30.02
N GLU A 47 5.41 -6.57 -29.56
CA GLU A 47 4.45 -5.75 -28.81
C GLU A 47 5.26 -5.09 -27.70
N GLU A 48 5.33 -3.76 -27.74
CA GLU A 48 6.21 -3.01 -26.86
C GLU A 48 5.69 -3.24 -25.44
N LYS A 49 6.48 -3.94 -24.61
CA LYS A 49 6.09 -4.30 -23.25
C LYS A 49 5.66 -3.02 -22.52
N LYS A 50 4.42 -3.01 -22.07
CA LYS A 50 3.80 -1.90 -21.36
C LYS A 50 4.13 -2.03 -19.88
N VAL A 51 5.23 -1.42 -19.46
CA VAL A 51 5.72 -1.47 -18.07
C VAL A 51 5.39 -0.17 -17.34
N ILE A 52 4.81 -0.29 -16.14
CA ILE A 52 4.59 0.82 -15.21
C ILE A 52 5.65 0.74 -14.10
N ALA A 53 6.46 1.79 -13.95
CA ALA A 53 7.37 1.92 -12.81
C ALA A 53 6.60 2.39 -11.57
N VAL A 54 7.00 1.91 -10.39
CA VAL A 54 6.37 2.26 -9.10
C VAL A 54 7.47 2.62 -8.11
N SER A 55 7.40 3.80 -7.51
CA SER A 55 8.31 4.27 -6.45
C SER A 55 7.48 4.77 -5.26
N LEU A 56 7.66 4.11 -4.11
CA LEU A 56 6.95 4.42 -2.86
C LEU A 56 7.98 4.71 -1.76
N ASN A 57 7.61 5.54 -0.78
CA ASN A 57 8.43 5.77 0.41
C ASN A 57 8.38 4.52 1.32
N GLU A 58 9.51 3.87 1.54
CA GLU A 58 9.57 2.68 2.42
C GLU A 58 9.30 3.00 3.90
N GLU A 59 9.48 4.26 4.29
CA GLU A 59 9.20 4.74 5.65
C GLU A 59 7.72 5.12 5.86
N GLU A 60 6.93 5.20 4.78
CA GLU A 60 5.48 5.46 4.89
C GLU A 60 4.75 4.21 5.40
N PRO A 61 4.04 4.27 6.55
CA PRO A 61 3.42 3.09 7.17
C PRO A 61 2.36 2.42 6.29
N ASN A 62 1.76 3.15 5.34
CA ASN A 62 0.73 2.63 4.45
C ASN A 62 1.24 2.10 3.10
N THR A 63 2.55 2.14 2.84
CA THR A 63 3.18 1.58 1.63
C THR A 63 2.72 0.16 1.28
N PRO A 64 2.54 -0.77 2.25
CA PRO A 64 2.09 -2.12 1.95
C PRO A 64 0.70 -2.18 1.30
N LEU A 65 -0.22 -1.28 1.71
CA LEU A 65 -1.57 -1.20 1.17
C LEU A 65 -1.62 -0.48 -0.18
N PHE A 66 -0.86 0.62 -0.34
CA PHE A 66 -0.70 1.26 -1.65
C PHE A 66 -0.22 0.25 -2.69
N LEU A 67 0.86 -0.47 -2.36
CA LEU A 67 1.45 -1.45 -3.25
C LEU A 67 0.51 -2.63 -3.53
N LEU A 68 -0.20 -3.14 -2.52
CA LEU A 68 -1.19 -4.20 -2.70
C LEU A 68 -2.26 -3.80 -3.72
N GLY A 69 -2.81 -2.58 -3.62
CA GLY A 69 -3.80 -2.08 -4.57
C GLY A 69 -3.27 -1.94 -6.00
N ILE A 70 -1.99 -1.55 -6.15
CA ILE A 70 -1.31 -1.47 -7.45
C ILE A 70 -1.11 -2.87 -8.05
N GLU A 71 -0.57 -3.81 -7.25
CA GLU A 71 -0.26 -5.17 -7.69
C GLU A 71 -1.50 -5.97 -8.08
N GLU A 72 -2.56 -5.96 -7.28
CA GLU A 72 -3.79 -6.69 -7.60
C GLU A 72 -4.42 -6.19 -8.91
N MET A 73 -4.33 -4.88 -9.17
CA MET A 73 -4.81 -4.31 -10.42
C MET A 73 -3.88 -4.63 -11.59
N ALA A 74 -2.57 -4.61 -11.37
CA ALA A 74 -1.58 -5.01 -12.37
C ALA A 74 -1.79 -6.46 -12.82
N GLU A 75 -1.98 -7.38 -11.87
CA GLU A 75 -2.27 -8.78 -12.14
C GLU A 75 -3.60 -8.93 -12.90
N LYS A 76 -4.67 -8.32 -12.40
CA LYS A 76 -6.01 -8.38 -13.01
C LYS A 76 -6.04 -7.88 -14.45
N GLU A 77 -5.26 -6.83 -14.74
CA GLU A 77 -5.26 -6.15 -16.03
C GLU A 77 -4.09 -6.60 -16.93
N GLU A 78 -3.33 -7.61 -16.50
CA GLU A 78 -2.17 -8.20 -17.19
C GLU A 78 -1.12 -7.15 -17.61
N VAL A 79 -0.83 -6.19 -16.72
CA VAL A 79 0.17 -5.13 -16.94
C VAL A 79 1.39 -5.41 -16.06
N GLU A 80 2.58 -5.35 -16.67
CA GLU A 80 3.83 -5.51 -15.94
C GLU A 80 4.13 -4.26 -15.12
N ILE A 81 4.48 -4.44 -13.84
CA ILE A 81 4.96 -3.37 -12.99
C ILE A 81 6.43 -3.60 -12.61
N LYS A 82 7.18 -2.52 -12.45
CA LYS A 82 8.54 -2.52 -11.94
C LYS A 82 8.60 -1.67 -10.69
N ILE A 83 8.75 -2.30 -9.53
CA ILE A 83 8.95 -1.60 -8.26
C ILE A 83 10.41 -1.15 -8.21
N ILE A 84 10.63 0.16 -8.12
CA ILE A 84 11.97 0.76 -8.02
C ILE A 84 12.26 1.01 -6.54
N LYS A 85 13.26 0.31 -6.02
CA LYS A 85 13.73 0.50 -4.63
C LYS A 85 14.74 1.63 -4.52
N LYS A 86 15.02 2.07 -3.29
CA LYS A 86 15.97 3.14 -3.00
C LYS A 86 17.36 2.90 -3.62
N GLU A 87 17.84 1.66 -3.60
CA GLU A 87 19.16 1.30 -4.13
C GLU A 87 19.21 1.33 -5.66
N GLU A 88 18.11 0.97 -6.31
CA GLU A 88 17.96 0.90 -7.77
C GLU A 88 17.70 2.28 -8.39
N ALA A 89 17.20 3.22 -7.59
CA ALA A 89 16.84 4.56 -8.03
C ALA A 89 17.99 5.41 -8.60
N LYS A 90 19.24 5.00 -8.32
CA LYS A 90 20.47 5.64 -8.84
C LYS A 90 21.00 4.96 -10.10
N ASP A 91 20.43 3.83 -10.50
CA ASP A 91 20.80 3.14 -11.73
C ASP A 91 20.28 3.93 -12.95
N LYS A 92 21.10 3.97 -14.01
CA LYS A 92 20.70 4.51 -15.31
C LYS A 92 19.60 3.67 -15.95
N GLU A 93 19.44 2.43 -15.52
CA GLU A 93 18.43 1.49 -16.02
C GLU A 93 17.19 1.43 -15.10
N ALA A 94 17.05 2.34 -14.12
CA ALA A 94 15.90 2.38 -13.22
C ALA A 94 14.57 2.36 -13.98
N PHE A 95 14.49 3.06 -15.11
CA PHE A 95 13.31 3.13 -15.97
C PHE A 95 13.35 2.23 -17.21
N GLN A 96 14.27 1.27 -17.30
CA GLN A 96 14.33 0.37 -18.46
C GLN A 96 12.95 -0.23 -18.75
N ASP A 97 12.48 -0.01 -19.98
CA ASP A 97 11.17 -0.37 -20.52
C ASP A 97 9.93 0.33 -19.91
N ALA A 98 10.08 1.04 -18.78
CA ALA A 98 9.01 1.78 -18.14
C ALA A 98 8.52 2.95 -19.00
N LYS A 99 7.20 3.15 -19.07
CA LYS A 99 6.56 4.21 -19.86
C LYS A 99 5.75 5.20 -19.02
N VAL A 100 5.49 4.86 -17.77
CA VAL A 100 4.78 5.70 -16.79
C VAL A 100 5.38 5.40 -15.42
N LEU A 101 5.48 6.42 -14.56
CA LEU A 101 5.89 6.28 -13.17
C LEU A 101 4.70 6.60 -12.23
N ILE A 102 4.37 5.68 -11.33
CA ILE A 102 3.59 5.97 -10.13
C ILE A 102 4.58 6.38 -9.03
N TYR A 103 4.44 7.60 -8.50
CA TYR A 103 5.34 8.15 -7.50
C TYR A 103 4.59 8.62 -6.25
N GLN A 104 4.85 7.98 -5.11
CA GLN A 104 4.44 8.46 -3.77
C GLN A 104 5.63 9.02 -2.99
N GLY A 105 6.82 8.47 -3.24
CA GLY A 105 8.06 8.85 -2.56
C GLY A 105 9.23 7.98 -3.01
N GLY A 106 10.37 8.12 -2.35
CA GLY A 106 11.64 7.49 -2.71
C GLY A 106 12.71 8.54 -3.03
N GLU A 107 13.78 8.13 -3.74
CA GLU A 107 14.88 9.05 -4.06
C GLU A 107 14.42 10.16 -5.03
N LYS A 108 14.67 11.43 -4.66
CA LYS A 108 14.31 12.61 -5.48
C LYS A 108 14.93 12.58 -6.89
N SER A 109 16.05 11.87 -7.08
CA SER A 109 16.69 11.71 -8.40
C SER A 109 15.79 11.01 -9.42
N LEU A 110 14.83 10.19 -8.98
CA LEU A 110 13.89 9.51 -9.89
C LEU A 110 13.00 10.49 -10.65
N LEU A 111 12.54 11.54 -9.98
CA LEU A 111 11.70 12.57 -10.61
C LEU A 111 12.48 13.29 -11.72
N GLN A 112 13.73 13.67 -11.44
CA GLN A 112 14.60 14.33 -12.43
C GLN A 112 14.93 13.41 -13.61
N ASN A 113 15.10 12.11 -13.36
CA ASN A 113 15.36 11.13 -14.40
C ASN A 113 14.11 10.89 -15.26
N ALA A 114 12.92 10.80 -14.64
CA ALA A 114 11.66 10.70 -15.36
C ALA A 114 11.42 11.89 -16.28
N GLU A 115 11.67 13.13 -15.83
CA GLU A 115 11.58 14.32 -16.70
C GLU A 115 12.55 14.26 -17.88
N LYS A 116 13.82 13.91 -17.65
CA LYS A 116 14.83 13.79 -18.71
C LYS A 116 14.44 12.75 -19.76
N GLU A 117 13.84 11.65 -19.32
CA GLU A 117 13.40 10.54 -20.18
C GLU A 117 11.98 10.74 -20.74
N ASN A 118 11.30 11.85 -20.39
CA ASN A 118 9.92 12.15 -20.75
C ASN A 118 8.93 11.05 -20.31
N ILE A 119 9.17 10.47 -19.13
CA ILE A 119 8.29 9.50 -18.51
C ILE A 119 7.20 10.28 -17.74
N PRO A 120 5.93 10.18 -18.12
CA PRO A 120 4.84 10.81 -17.39
C PRO A 120 4.70 10.22 -15.98
N ILE A 121 4.33 11.09 -15.03
CA ILE A 121 4.28 10.77 -13.61
C ILE A 121 2.84 10.88 -13.12
N ILE A 122 2.34 9.83 -12.46
CA ILE A 122 1.14 9.86 -11.63
C ILE A 122 1.61 9.99 -10.18
N ALA A 123 1.28 11.10 -9.55
CA ALA A 123 1.54 11.31 -8.14
C ALA A 123 0.52 10.56 -7.29
N LEU A 124 0.97 10.01 -6.17
CA LEU A 124 0.15 9.24 -5.24
C LEU A 124 0.32 9.81 -3.83
N ASN A 125 -0.81 10.06 -3.18
CA ASN A 125 -0.97 10.53 -1.80
C ASN A 125 -0.41 11.93 -1.48
N LYS A 126 0.58 12.41 -2.24
CA LYS A 126 1.09 13.79 -2.16
C LYS A 126 1.59 14.28 -3.51
N LEU A 127 1.64 15.60 -3.69
CA LEU A 127 2.34 16.19 -4.83
C LEU A 127 3.86 16.17 -4.59
N PRO A 128 4.66 15.72 -5.56
CA PRO A 128 6.11 15.91 -5.51
C PRO A 128 6.51 17.36 -5.84
N ASP A 129 7.57 17.84 -5.18
CA ASP A 129 8.12 19.17 -5.43
C ASP A 129 8.75 19.27 -6.82
N SER A 130 8.64 20.46 -7.43
CA SER A 130 9.45 20.90 -8.56
C SER A 130 9.46 19.98 -9.79
N VAL A 131 8.41 19.19 -10.00
CA VAL A 131 8.26 18.29 -11.15
C VAL A 131 6.84 18.38 -11.70
N LYS A 132 6.69 18.28 -13.03
CA LYS A 132 5.36 18.19 -13.64
C LYS A 132 4.82 16.75 -13.53
N VAL A 133 3.56 16.62 -13.10
CA VAL A 133 2.84 15.35 -13.06
C VAL A 133 1.60 15.41 -13.94
N GLU A 134 1.14 14.26 -14.46
CA GLU A 134 -0.07 14.15 -15.27
C GLU A 134 -1.33 14.23 -14.40
N GLY A 135 -1.25 13.77 -13.16
CA GLY A 135 -2.31 13.85 -12.18
C GLY A 135 -1.87 13.33 -10.82
N VAL A 136 -2.67 13.60 -9.79
CA VAL A 136 -2.44 13.15 -8.42
C VAL A 136 -3.68 12.47 -7.82
N ILE A 137 -3.45 11.37 -7.10
CA ILE A 137 -4.46 10.72 -6.27
C ILE A 137 -4.25 11.18 -4.83
N LEU A 138 -5.27 11.77 -4.20
CA LEU A 138 -5.21 12.29 -2.84
C LEU A 138 -6.38 11.76 -2.01
N PRO A 139 -6.26 11.63 -0.69
CA PRO A 139 -7.45 11.50 0.15
C PRO A 139 -8.25 12.81 0.13
N ASP A 140 -9.56 12.72 0.32
CA ASP A 140 -10.49 13.87 0.30
C ASP A 140 -10.31 14.74 1.56
N PRO A 141 -9.76 15.98 1.45
CA PRO A 141 -9.54 16.84 2.61
C PRO A 141 -10.82 17.32 3.29
N ASP A 142 -11.90 17.48 2.53
CA ASP A 142 -13.18 17.94 3.06
C ASP A 142 -13.81 16.84 3.92
N GLN A 143 -13.77 15.58 3.44
CA GLN A 143 -14.20 14.45 4.26
C GLN A 143 -13.34 14.27 5.50
N ILE A 144 -12.01 14.38 5.40
CA ILE A 144 -11.13 14.26 6.57
C ILE A 144 -11.50 15.29 7.63
N GLY A 145 -11.59 16.58 7.26
CA GLY A 145 -11.90 17.65 8.22
C GLY A 145 -13.30 17.49 8.85
N ASN A 146 -14.28 17.05 8.07
CA ASN A 146 -15.63 16.79 8.57
C ASN A 146 -15.69 15.58 9.51
N ILE A 147 -15.06 14.45 9.16
CA ILE A 147 -15.01 13.26 10.02
C ILE A 147 -14.29 13.57 11.33
N LEU A 148 -13.16 14.28 11.27
CA LEU A 148 -12.43 14.70 12.46
C LEU A 148 -13.29 15.60 13.36
N GLY A 149 -13.99 16.56 12.77
CA GLY A 149 -14.94 17.41 13.48
C GLY A 149 -16.07 16.61 14.15
N GLN A 150 -16.61 15.60 13.47
CA GLN A 150 -17.64 14.70 14.03
C GLN A 150 -17.10 13.87 15.19
N GLN A 151 -15.89 13.32 15.09
CA GLN A 151 -15.27 12.58 16.20
C GLN A 151 -15.04 13.48 17.42
N ILE A 152 -14.58 14.72 17.22
CA ILE A 152 -14.40 15.71 18.30
C ILE A 152 -15.74 16.08 18.93
N GLN A 153 -16.78 16.32 18.13
CA GLN A 153 -18.14 16.61 18.62
C GLN A 153 -18.73 15.45 19.43
N GLY A 154 -18.51 14.22 18.99
CA GLY A 154 -18.95 13.02 19.71
C GLY A 154 -18.20 12.81 21.02
N ALA A 155 -16.91 13.15 21.06
CA ALA A 155 -16.07 13.04 22.24
C ALA A 155 -16.29 14.16 23.27
N ILE A 156 -16.63 15.37 22.81
CA ILE A 156 -16.79 16.57 23.63
C ILE A 156 -18.26 17.02 23.59
N VAL A 157 -19.07 16.44 24.47
CA VAL A 157 -20.53 16.62 24.48
C VAL A 157 -20.95 18.06 24.79
N GLU A 158 -20.31 18.72 25.77
CA GLU A 158 -20.48 20.14 26.09
C GLU A 158 -19.22 20.67 26.78
N GLY A 159 -18.81 21.91 26.49
CA GLY A 159 -17.71 22.56 27.21
C GLY A 159 -16.92 23.57 26.40
N GLU A 160 -16.13 24.36 27.11
CA GLU A 160 -15.08 25.21 26.55
C GLU A 160 -13.73 24.50 26.68
N GLY A 161 -12.80 24.78 25.77
CA GLY A 161 -11.48 24.19 25.84
C GLY A 161 -10.71 24.35 24.53
N GLN A 162 -9.64 23.57 24.42
CA GLN A 162 -8.73 23.65 23.29
C GLN A 162 -8.58 22.29 22.59
N VAL A 163 -8.63 22.35 21.27
CA VAL A 163 -8.14 21.32 20.34
C VAL A 163 -6.71 21.71 19.98
N VAL A 164 -5.73 20.87 20.27
CA VAL A 164 -4.38 21.03 19.72
C VAL A 164 -4.31 20.22 18.44
N TYR A 165 -4.01 20.88 17.32
CA TYR A 165 -3.93 20.24 16.01
C TYR A 165 -2.45 20.22 15.58
N LEU A 166 -1.82 19.05 15.62
CA LEU A 166 -0.49 18.84 15.06
C LEU A 166 -0.65 18.71 13.55
N GLN A 167 -0.46 19.83 12.86
CA GLN A 167 -0.82 20.00 11.45
C GLN A 167 0.12 19.26 10.50
N GLY A 168 1.34 18.94 10.92
CA GLY A 168 2.38 18.49 10.00
C GLY A 168 3.08 19.67 9.33
N GLU A 169 3.55 19.43 8.10
CA GLU A 169 4.34 20.40 7.35
C GLU A 169 3.54 21.67 7.03
N VAL A 170 4.16 22.83 7.27
CA VAL A 170 3.49 24.14 7.15
C VAL A 170 3.03 24.46 5.72
N GLU A 171 3.69 23.91 4.71
CA GLU A 171 3.42 24.15 3.29
C GLU A 171 2.59 23.05 2.63
N ASP A 172 2.22 21.97 3.35
CA ASP A 172 1.40 20.89 2.79
C ASP A 172 -0.03 21.39 2.48
N PRO A 173 -0.43 21.46 1.19
CA PRO A 173 -1.76 21.93 0.81
C PRO A 173 -2.90 21.07 1.39
N LEU A 174 -2.66 19.76 1.55
CA LEU A 174 -3.64 18.84 2.11
C LEU A 174 -3.86 19.15 3.60
N ALA A 175 -2.78 19.30 4.37
CA ALA A 175 -2.85 19.67 5.78
C ALA A 175 -3.56 21.00 6.02
N ILE A 176 -3.28 22.00 5.18
CA ILE A 176 -3.93 23.32 5.23
C ILE A 176 -5.44 23.19 4.96
N SER A 177 -5.82 22.44 3.91
CA SER A 177 -7.22 22.23 3.54
C SER A 177 -8.00 21.51 4.64
N VAL A 178 -7.42 20.46 5.22
CA VAL A 178 -8.05 19.71 6.31
C VAL A 178 -8.29 20.61 7.53
N LEU A 179 -7.32 21.44 7.92
CA LEU A 179 -7.50 22.36 9.05
C LEU A 179 -8.60 23.39 8.79
N ALA A 180 -8.74 23.88 7.55
CA ALA A 180 -9.81 24.79 7.18
C ALA A 180 -11.19 24.13 7.33
N ASN A 181 -11.34 22.90 6.82
CA ASN A 181 -12.56 22.11 6.94
C ASN A 181 -12.88 21.73 8.40
N LEU A 182 -11.87 21.38 9.20
CA LEU A 182 -12.03 21.13 10.63
C LEU A 182 -12.57 22.38 11.36
N LYS A 183 -11.98 23.55 11.10
CA LYS A 183 -12.44 24.83 11.67
C LYS A 183 -13.90 25.10 11.31
N GLN A 184 -14.31 24.81 10.08
CA GLN A 184 -15.70 24.95 9.66
C GLN A 184 -16.62 23.96 10.39
N ALA A 185 -16.23 22.68 10.49
CA ALA A 185 -16.99 21.66 11.19
C ALA A 185 -17.20 21.98 12.67
N LEU A 186 -16.23 22.64 13.32
CA LEU A 186 -16.28 23.00 14.73
C LEU A 186 -16.76 24.44 15.01
N ALA A 187 -17.18 25.20 13.99
CA ALA A 187 -17.49 26.63 14.13
C ALA A 187 -18.58 26.97 15.17
N ASN A 188 -19.49 26.02 15.45
CA ASN A 188 -20.57 26.19 16.43
C ASN A 188 -20.19 25.70 17.85
N MET A 189 -19.00 25.14 18.02
CA MET A 189 -18.50 24.72 19.33
C MET A 189 -17.67 25.83 19.98
N LYS A 190 -17.63 25.86 21.30
CA LYS A 190 -16.78 26.79 22.05
C LYS A 190 -15.36 26.23 22.25
N LEU A 191 -14.76 25.76 21.17
CA LEU A 191 -13.41 25.20 21.17
C LEU A 191 -12.45 26.15 20.45
N ASN A 192 -11.29 26.40 21.06
CA ASN A 192 -10.18 27.05 20.39
C ASN A 192 -9.33 25.98 19.69
N ILE A 193 -8.98 26.18 18.42
CA ILE A 193 -8.07 25.29 17.69
C ILE A 193 -6.67 25.92 17.68
N HIS A 194 -5.74 25.32 18.40
CA HIS A 194 -4.33 25.69 18.41
C HIS A 194 -3.55 24.78 17.47
N SER A 195 -3.14 25.30 16.32
CA SER A 195 -2.34 24.55 15.35
C SER A 195 -0.85 24.65 15.68
N ILE A 196 -0.15 23.51 15.61
CA ILE A 196 1.31 23.38 15.70
C ILE A 196 1.78 22.76 14.40
N THR A 197 2.72 23.41 13.72
CA THR A 197 3.28 22.98 12.43
C THR A 197 4.76 22.60 12.58
N ASN A 198 5.29 21.81 11.65
CA ASN A 198 6.73 21.56 11.52
C ASN A 198 7.28 22.00 10.14
N PRO A 199 8.61 22.23 10.03
CA PRO A 199 9.31 22.20 8.75
C PRO A 199 9.25 20.81 8.12
N PRO A 200 9.61 20.68 6.83
CA PRO A 200 9.62 19.38 6.15
C PRO A 200 10.47 18.33 6.88
N GLN A 201 9.90 17.13 7.07
CA GLN A 201 10.57 16.00 7.72
C GLN A 201 11.18 16.36 9.10
N SER A 202 10.41 17.02 9.96
CA SER A 202 10.87 17.54 11.26
C SER A 202 9.77 17.49 12.31
N GLU A 203 9.03 16.39 12.34
CA GLU A 203 7.92 16.11 13.26
C GLU A 203 8.33 16.25 14.73
N ASP A 204 9.59 15.95 15.06
CA ASP A 204 10.21 16.14 16.36
C ASP A 204 10.11 17.58 16.88
N ILE A 205 10.17 18.58 16.00
CA ILE A 205 9.97 20.00 16.36
C ILE A 205 8.53 20.25 16.82
N ALA A 206 7.54 19.67 16.14
CA ALA A 206 6.14 19.80 16.53
C ALA A 206 5.83 19.03 17.83
N ILE A 207 6.44 17.85 18.01
CA ILE A 207 6.34 17.05 19.24
C ILE A 207 6.93 17.82 20.43
N GLN A 208 8.10 18.46 20.26
CA GLN A 208 8.70 19.30 21.30
C GLN A 208 7.82 20.52 21.63
N ALA A 209 7.25 21.17 20.63
CA ALA A 209 6.32 22.28 20.83
C ALA A 209 5.03 21.84 21.56
N LEU A 210 4.52 20.64 21.28
CA LEU A 210 3.39 20.05 22.02
C LEU A 210 3.73 19.87 23.50
N LEU A 211 4.90 19.31 23.81
CA LEU A 211 5.35 19.12 25.20
C LEU A 211 5.36 20.45 25.97
N GLU A 212 5.98 21.48 25.39
CA GLU A 212 6.04 22.82 26.00
C GLU A 212 4.66 23.44 26.18
N HIS A 213 3.76 23.21 25.23
CA HIS A 213 2.39 23.70 25.29
C HIS A 213 1.59 23.00 26.39
N LEU A 214 1.68 21.67 26.51
CA LEU A 214 0.98 20.89 27.54
C LEU A 214 1.49 21.20 28.96
N GLN A 215 2.78 21.45 29.12
CA GLN A 215 3.34 21.88 30.42
C GLN A 215 2.73 23.19 30.94
N LYS A 216 2.32 24.09 30.03
CA LYS A 216 1.73 25.39 30.38
C LYS A 216 0.20 25.35 30.42
N ASN A 217 -0.43 24.59 29.52
CA ASN A 217 -1.84 24.72 29.17
C ASN A 217 -2.65 23.41 29.26
N SER A 218 -2.11 22.33 29.84
CA SER A 218 -2.80 21.02 29.90
C SER A 218 -4.21 21.03 30.52
N GLY A 219 -4.55 22.00 31.36
CA GLY A 219 -5.90 22.15 31.92
C GLY A 219 -6.97 22.56 30.90
N GLU A 220 -6.57 23.24 29.82
CA GLU A 220 -7.46 23.74 28.76
C GLU A 220 -7.59 22.75 27.60
N VAL A 221 -6.53 21.99 27.32
CA VAL A 221 -6.49 21.02 26.23
C VAL A 221 -7.45 19.87 26.52
N LYS A 222 -8.34 19.58 25.57
CA LYS A 222 -9.30 18.46 25.64
C LYS A 222 -8.89 17.32 24.73
N ILE A 223 -8.34 17.67 23.57
CA ILE A 223 -8.02 16.70 22.54
C ILE A 223 -6.83 17.17 21.71
N ILE A 224 -5.99 16.22 21.33
CA ILE A 224 -4.91 16.36 20.36
C ILE A 224 -5.34 15.63 19.10
N CYS A 225 -5.22 16.30 17.95
CA CYS A 225 -5.41 15.72 16.63
C CYS A 225 -4.07 15.71 15.91
N ALA A 226 -3.63 14.57 15.41
CA ALA A 226 -2.33 14.41 14.78
C ALA A 226 -2.45 14.03 13.30
N TYR A 227 -1.82 14.82 12.44
CA TYR A 227 -1.94 14.70 10.99
C TYR A 227 -1.37 13.39 10.43
N ASN A 228 -0.28 12.89 11.01
CA ASN A 228 0.39 11.66 10.59
C ASN A 228 0.71 10.76 11.81
N GLU A 229 1.16 9.54 11.52
CA GLU A 229 1.45 8.52 12.53
C GLU A 229 2.57 8.93 13.48
N GLU A 230 3.63 9.57 12.97
CA GLU A 230 4.77 10.00 13.79
C GLU A 230 4.35 11.05 14.82
N LEU A 231 3.55 12.03 14.42
CA LEU A 231 2.95 13.02 15.33
C LEU A 231 2.00 12.37 16.33
N ALA A 232 1.20 11.37 15.91
CA ALA A 232 0.28 10.66 16.78
C ALA A 232 1.02 9.83 17.84
N ALA A 233 2.05 9.10 17.42
CA ALA A 233 2.91 8.32 18.30
C ALA A 233 3.63 9.23 19.32
N GLY A 234 4.25 10.32 18.85
CA GLY A 234 4.91 11.30 19.72
C GLY A 234 3.95 11.97 20.72
N ALA A 235 2.73 12.31 20.28
CA ALA A 235 1.69 12.84 21.17
C ALA A 235 1.29 11.80 22.24
N SER A 236 1.09 10.53 21.85
CA SER A 236 0.77 9.45 22.77
C SER A 236 1.86 9.26 23.83
N GLU A 237 3.14 9.30 23.43
CA GLU A 237 4.28 9.19 24.35
C GLU A 237 4.33 10.38 25.32
N ILE A 238 4.11 11.61 24.85
CA ILE A 238 4.06 12.80 25.70
C ILE A 238 2.93 12.68 26.72
N LEU A 239 1.71 12.33 26.26
CA LEU A 239 0.56 12.19 27.15
C LEU A 239 0.84 11.17 28.26
N LYS A 240 1.45 10.04 27.92
CA LYS A 240 1.89 9.03 28.89
C LYS A 240 2.93 9.56 29.86
N SER A 241 3.96 10.24 29.36
CA SER A 241 5.04 10.79 30.19
C SER A 241 4.55 11.83 31.20
N LEU A 242 3.52 12.60 30.83
CA LEU A 242 2.90 13.62 31.67
C LEU A 242 1.70 13.12 32.48
N GLN A 243 1.34 11.83 32.35
CA GLN A 243 0.16 11.23 32.99
C GLN A 243 -1.14 11.98 32.64
N LEU A 244 -1.29 12.31 31.36
CA LEU A 244 -2.44 13.06 30.81
C LEU A 244 -3.37 12.18 29.94
N GLU A 245 -3.08 10.89 29.78
CA GLU A 245 -3.86 9.94 28.97
C GLU A 245 -5.34 9.86 29.39
N ASP A 246 -5.64 10.03 30.69
CA ASP A 246 -7.02 10.03 31.21
C ASP A 246 -7.74 11.39 31.07
N LYS A 247 -7.04 12.43 30.61
CA LYS A 247 -7.55 13.82 30.59
C LYS A 247 -7.62 14.42 29.20
N ILE A 248 -6.69 14.04 28.34
CA ILE A 248 -6.55 14.58 26.99
C ILE A 248 -6.69 13.43 26.01
N LEU A 249 -7.68 13.54 25.14
CA LEU A 249 -7.96 12.55 24.12
C LEU A 249 -6.98 12.70 22.95
N LEU A 250 -6.76 11.62 22.21
CA LEU A 250 -5.91 11.62 21.01
C LEU A 250 -6.69 11.04 19.82
N ILE A 251 -6.67 11.73 18.68
CA ILE A 251 -7.17 11.26 17.40
C ILE A 251 -6.04 11.37 16.36
N GLY A 252 -5.79 10.30 15.62
CA GLY A 252 -4.90 10.29 14.46
C GLY A 252 -5.63 10.57 13.15
N MET A 253 -4.89 10.77 12.07
CA MET A 253 -5.47 11.00 10.73
C MET A 253 -4.81 10.15 9.63
N GLN A 254 -3.99 9.18 10.03
CA GLN A 254 -3.25 8.29 9.15
C GLN A 254 -3.29 6.88 9.74
N ALA A 255 -4.48 6.28 9.76
CA ALA A 255 -4.65 4.94 10.32
C ALA A 255 -3.61 3.96 9.75
N ASN A 256 -3.03 3.16 10.63
CA ASN A 256 -2.03 2.13 10.36
C ASN A 256 -2.00 1.17 11.55
N SER A 257 -1.30 0.04 11.42
CA SER A 257 -1.30 -1.01 12.44
C SER A 257 -0.92 -0.54 13.85
N HIS A 258 0.01 0.41 13.98
CA HIS A 258 0.39 0.98 15.29
C HIS A 258 -0.73 1.84 15.88
N SER A 259 -1.34 2.70 15.06
CA SER A 259 -2.53 3.46 15.44
C SER A 259 -3.70 2.53 15.86
N LEU A 260 -4.00 1.50 15.05
CA LEU A 260 -5.07 0.54 15.37
C LEU A 260 -4.81 -0.18 16.69
N GLN A 261 -3.54 -0.47 17.01
CA GLN A 261 -3.17 -1.00 18.31
C GLN A 261 -3.42 0.00 19.44
N ARG A 262 -3.06 1.28 19.26
CA ARG A 262 -3.35 2.34 20.26
C ARG A 262 -4.85 2.51 20.51
N ILE A 263 -5.67 2.40 19.47
CA ILE A 263 -7.13 2.39 19.61
C ILE A 263 -7.60 1.17 20.40
N ALA A 264 -7.05 -0.02 20.11
CA ALA A 264 -7.38 -1.23 20.84
C ALA A 264 -7.01 -1.14 22.33
N THR A 265 -5.90 -0.48 22.66
CA THR A 265 -5.44 -0.31 24.06
C THR A 265 -6.01 0.92 24.75
N GLY A 266 -6.74 1.78 24.03
CA GLY A 266 -7.41 2.96 24.57
C GLY A 266 -6.52 4.21 24.74
N SER A 267 -5.27 4.20 24.27
CA SER A 267 -4.39 5.39 24.30
C SER A 267 -4.65 6.37 23.14
N GLN A 268 -5.49 5.96 22.19
CA GLN A 268 -6.03 6.77 21.10
C GLN A 268 -7.52 6.43 20.95
N ILE A 269 -8.40 7.42 20.74
CA ILE A 269 -9.85 7.16 20.71
C ILE A 269 -10.42 6.92 19.31
N GLY A 270 -9.64 7.27 18.28
CA GLY A 270 -10.03 7.11 16.89
C GLY A 270 -8.92 7.53 15.94
N ASP A 271 -9.13 7.25 14.66
CA ASP A 271 -8.27 7.69 13.56
C ASP A 271 -9.11 7.91 12.28
N ILE A 272 -8.45 8.24 11.18
CA ILE A 272 -9.02 8.31 9.84
C ILE A 272 -8.20 7.40 8.92
N ASP A 273 -8.87 6.44 8.30
CA ASP A 273 -8.34 5.62 7.22
C ASP A 273 -8.41 6.43 5.92
N THR A 274 -7.24 6.82 5.42
CA THR A 274 -7.06 7.59 4.18
C THR A 274 -7.24 6.74 2.91
N ALA A 275 -7.68 5.49 3.06
CA ALA A 275 -7.95 4.52 2.02
C ALA A 275 -6.73 4.21 1.10
N PRO A 276 -5.54 3.89 1.65
CA PRO A 276 -4.31 3.72 0.88
C PRO A 276 -4.41 2.64 -0.20
N TYR A 277 -5.10 1.51 0.08
CA TYR A 277 -5.38 0.48 -0.93
C TYR A 277 -6.15 1.06 -2.13
N VAL A 278 -7.21 1.83 -1.87
CA VAL A 278 -8.05 2.43 -2.93
C VAL A 278 -7.26 3.48 -3.71
N GLN A 279 -6.41 4.25 -3.02
CA GLN A 279 -5.51 5.18 -3.69
C GLN A 279 -4.55 4.44 -4.64
N GLY A 280 -3.95 3.32 -4.21
CA GLY A 280 -3.09 2.47 -5.05
C GLY A 280 -3.82 1.92 -6.29
N VAL A 281 -5.03 1.40 -6.12
CA VAL A 281 -5.90 0.96 -7.23
C VAL A 281 -6.12 2.09 -8.25
N ASN A 282 -6.42 3.31 -7.79
CA ASN A 282 -6.68 4.43 -8.67
C ASN A 282 -5.41 4.96 -9.35
N ALA A 283 -4.27 4.96 -8.65
CA ALA A 283 -2.99 5.33 -9.25
C ALA A 283 -2.62 4.39 -10.40
N PHE A 284 -2.82 3.08 -10.23
CA PHE A 284 -2.64 2.12 -11.31
C PHE A 284 -3.59 2.38 -12.48
N GLN A 285 -4.88 2.61 -12.22
CA GLN A 285 -5.87 2.88 -13.28
C GLN A 285 -5.49 4.13 -14.10
N TRP A 286 -5.06 5.20 -13.44
CA TRP A 286 -4.60 6.41 -14.12
C TRP A 286 -3.29 6.19 -14.87
N ALA A 287 -2.33 5.46 -14.29
CA ALA A 287 -1.10 5.10 -14.99
C ALA A 287 -1.37 4.28 -16.25
N LYS A 288 -2.33 3.33 -16.20
CA LYS A 288 -2.78 2.58 -17.38
C LYS A 288 -3.44 3.47 -18.44
N LYS A 289 -4.26 4.45 -18.04
CA LYS A 289 -4.83 5.43 -18.99
C LYS A 289 -3.74 6.24 -19.68
N VAL A 290 -2.78 6.77 -18.93
CA VAL A 290 -1.63 7.50 -19.49
C VAL A 290 -0.82 6.60 -20.43
N LEU A 291 -0.55 5.36 -20.05
CA LEU A 291 0.14 4.36 -20.86
C LEU A 291 -0.57 4.08 -22.20
N ASN A 292 -1.90 4.12 -22.19
CA ASN A 292 -2.75 3.99 -23.38
C ASN A 292 -3.00 5.31 -24.13
N LYS A 293 -2.46 6.43 -23.63
CA LYS A 293 -2.71 7.79 -24.15
C LYS A 293 -4.19 8.19 -24.11
N GLU A 294 -4.89 7.71 -23.09
CA GLU A 294 -6.26 8.08 -22.77
C GLU A 294 -6.28 9.29 -21.82
N SER A 295 -7.34 10.09 -21.88
CA SER A 295 -7.53 11.21 -20.95
C SER A 295 -7.83 10.72 -19.53
N LEU A 296 -7.29 11.41 -18.53
CA LEU A 296 -7.66 11.19 -17.14
C LEU A 296 -9.07 11.71 -16.87
N ASP A 297 -9.76 11.06 -15.93
CA ASP A 297 -11.05 11.56 -15.45
C ASP A 297 -10.77 12.80 -14.59
N ILE A 298 -11.25 13.96 -15.00
CA ILE A 298 -11.08 15.19 -14.24
C ILE A 298 -12.14 15.18 -13.13
N MET A 299 -11.69 15.15 -11.88
CA MET A 299 -12.57 15.34 -10.72
C MET A 299 -12.38 16.73 -10.13
N GLU A 300 -11.15 17.12 -9.87
CA GLU A 300 -10.78 18.46 -9.40
C GLU A 300 -9.44 18.90 -10.02
N THR A 301 -9.10 20.18 -9.85
CA THR A 301 -7.78 20.72 -10.19
C THR A 301 -7.17 21.38 -8.97
N ILE A 302 -5.91 21.05 -8.67
CA ILE A 302 -5.15 21.69 -7.60
C ILE A 302 -3.94 22.43 -8.15
N THR A 303 -3.49 23.47 -7.46
CA THR A 303 -2.31 24.24 -7.84
C THR A 303 -1.06 23.65 -7.18
N GLY A 304 -0.18 23.06 -7.99
CA GLY A 304 1.19 22.71 -7.59
C GLY A 304 2.20 23.78 -8.00
N GLU A 305 3.47 23.58 -7.65
CA GLU A 305 4.56 24.52 -7.99
C GLU A 305 4.70 24.74 -9.51
N GLN A 306 4.42 23.70 -10.31
CA GLN A 306 4.52 23.72 -11.77
C GLN A 306 3.19 24.08 -12.46
N GLY A 307 2.17 24.50 -11.71
CA GLY A 307 0.86 24.92 -12.21
C GLY A 307 -0.28 23.99 -11.82
N GLU A 308 -1.37 24.05 -12.58
CA GLU A 308 -2.57 23.25 -12.35
C GLU A 308 -2.34 21.76 -12.64
N VAL A 309 -2.75 20.92 -11.70
CA VAL A 309 -2.66 19.46 -11.76
C VAL A 309 -4.04 18.85 -11.52
N VAL A 310 -4.43 17.90 -12.37
CA VAL A 310 -5.68 17.15 -12.18
C VAL A 310 -5.56 16.28 -10.93
N ALA A 311 -6.54 16.38 -10.05
CA ALA A 311 -6.61 15.63 -8.81
C ALA A 311 -7.83 14.70 -8.80
N LYS A 312 -7.65 13.53 -8.19
CA LYS A 312 -8.73 12.62 -7.80
C LYS A 312 -8.71 12.43 -6.30
N TYR A 313 -9.78 12.91 -5.66
CA TYR A 313 -10.01 12.71 -4.24
C TYR A 313 -10.64 11.35 -3.97
N ILE A 314 -10.04 10.62 -3.04
CA ILE A 314 -10.50 9.32 -2.58
C ILE A 314 -11.26 9.51 -1.28
N PRO A 315 -12.53 9.06 -1.20
CA PRO A 315 -13.29 9.05 0.04
C PRO A 315 -12.54 8.32 1.16
N VAL A 316 -12.58 8.89 2.36
CA VAL A 316 -11.88 8.37 3.54
C VAL A 316 -12.88 7.76 4.51
N LYS A 317 -12.39 7.06 5.53
CA LYS A 317 -13.25 6.40 6.53
C LYS A 317 -12.83 6.78 7.94
N SER A 318 -13.82 7.00 8.81
CA SER A 318 -13.57 7.10 10.24
C SER A 318 -13.13 5.74 10.79
N VAL A 319 -12.16 5.73 11.69
CA VAL A 319 -11.76 4.57 12.48
C VAL A 319 -12.11 4.82 13.93
N THR A 320 -12.91 3.93 14.51
CA THR A 320 -13.35 3.96 15.91
C THR A 320 -13.25 2.55 16.50
N THR A 321 -13.43 2.42 17.81
CA THR A 321 -13.51 1.10 18.46
C THR A 321 -14.62 0.21 17.85
N GLU A 322 -15.68 0.79 17.30
CA GLU A 322 -16.83 0.03 16.75
C GLU A 322 -16.51 -0.68 15.44
N ASN A 323 -15.63 -0.11 14.60
CA ASN A 323 -15.25 -0.69 13.32
C ASN A 323 -13.80 -1.23 13.30
N LEU A 324 -13.10 -1.16 14.42
CA LEU A 324 -11.68 -1.47 14.55
C LEU A 324 -11.29 -2.84 13.95
N LEU A 325 -12.06 -3.89 14.23
CA LEU A 325 -11.76 -5.24 13.73
C LEU A 325 -11.82 -5.33 12.20
N LEU A 326 -12.76 -4.61 11.57
CA LEU A 326 -12.89 -4.58 10.11
C LEU A 326 -11.69 -3.87 9.48
N VAL A 327 -11.27 -2.77 10.09
CA VAL A 327 -10.11 -1.99 9.63
C VAL A 327 -8.83 -2.81 9.83
N GLN A 328 -8.62 -3.41 11.01
CA GLN A 328 -7.48 -4.29 11.29
C GLN A 328 -7.35 -5.41 10.27
N ASN A 329 -8.44 -6.12 9.96
CA ASN A 329 -8.43 -7.17 8.95
C ASN A 329 -8.02 -6.66 7.56
N SER A 330 -8.37 -5.42 7.21
CA SER A 330 -7.95 -4.82 5.95
C SER A 330 -6.45 -4.51 5.94
N TYR A 331 -5.91 -4.00 7.05
CA TYR A 331 -4.48 -3.67 7.19
C TYR A 331 -3.59 -4.92 7.25
N SER A 332 -4.03 -5.98 7.95
CA SER A 332 -3.29 -7.24 8.01
C SER A 332 -3.04 -7.86 6.62
N LYS A 333 -3.96 -7.67 5.65
CA LYS A 333 -3.74 -8.13 4.27
C LYS A 333 -2.55 -7.43 3.61
N GLY A 334 -2.38 -6.13 3.83
CA GLY A 334 -1.24 -5.38 3.34
C GLY A 334 0.07 -5.88 3.93
N GLU A 335 0.10 -6.10 5.24
CA GLU A 335 1.27 -6.66 5.95
C GLU A 335 1.60 -8.09 5.51
N GLU A 336 0.59 -8.96 5.35
CA GLU A 336 0.78 -10.31 4.85
C GLU A 336 1.35 -10.31 3.42
N ALA A 337 0.85 -9.43 2.56
CA ALA A 337 1.39 -9.27 1.22
C ALA A 337 2.84 -8.79 1.26
N GLN A 338 3.19 -7.85 2.14
CA GLN A 338 4.57 -7.41 2.32
C GLN A 338 5.48 -8.54 2.79
N LYS A 339 5.07 -9.31 3.81
CA LYS A 339 5.85 -10.45 4.30
C LYS A 339 6.11 -11.48 3.19
N LYS A 340 5.11 -11.77 2.35
CA LYS A 340 5.28 -12.65 1.20
C LYS A 340 6.33 -12.13 0.21
N ARG A 341 6.31 -10.84 -0.13
CA ARG A 341 7.32 -10.21 -1.00
C ARG A 341 8.72 -10.32 -0.43
N GLU A 342 8.87 -10.12 0.88
CA GLU A 342 10.15 -10.25 1.58
C GLU A 342 10.66 -11.70 1.58
N GLU A 343 9.79 -12.69 1.82
CA GLU A 343 10.13 -14.11 1.75
C GLU A 343 10.54 -14.56 0.34
N GLU A 344 9.85 -14.08 -0.69
CA GLU A 344 10.20 -14.36 -2.09
C GLU A 344 11.58 -13.81 -2.44
N LYS A 345 11.90 -12.59 -1.99
CA LYS A 345 13.24 -11.99 -2.16
C LYS A 345 14.35 -12.84 -1.53
N VAL A 346 14.15 -13.32 -0.31
CA VAL A 346 15.12 -14.19 0.38
C VAL A 346 15.32 -15.52 -0.37
N LYS A 347 14.25 -16.07 -0.97
CA LYS A 347 14.32 -17.28 -1.80
C LYS A 347 15.09 -17.04 -3.10
N GLU A 348 14.90 -15.90 -3.77
CA GLU A 348 15.65 -15.54 -4.97
C GLU A 348 17.15 -15.33 -4.69
N GLU A 349 17.49 -14.59 -3.62
CA GLU A 349 18.89 -14.35 -3.23
C GLU A 349 19.60 -15.63 -2.76
N SER A 350 18.89 -16.56 -2.10
CA SER A 350 19.43 -17.86 -1.69
C SER A 350 19.52 -18.87 -2.86
N GLY A 351 18.65 -18.76 -3.86
CA GLY A 351 18.72 -19.48 -5.13
C GLY A 351 19.92 -19.06 -5.97
N GLN A 352 20.16 -17.75 -6.12
CA GLN A 352 21.33 -17.20 -6.81
C GLN A 352 22.65 -17.61 -6.14
N LYS A 353 22.72 -17.63 -4.80
CA LYS A 353 23.91 -18.13 -4.07
C LYS A 353 24.18 -19.63 -4.29
N LYS A 354 23.15 -20.45 -4.57
CA LYS A 354 23.32 -21.87 -4.93
C LYS A 354 23.77 -22.05 -6.38
N GLU A 355 23.35 -21.19 -7.30
CA GLU A 355 23.83 -21.21 -8.69
C GLU A 355 25.27 -20.70 -8.82
N GLU A 356 25.65 -19.63 -8.11
CA GLU A 356 27.05 -19.18 -8.06
C GLU A 356 28.01 -20.22 -7.43
N LYS A 357 27.53 -21.00 -6.44
CA LYS A 357 28.31 -22.13 -5.90
C LYS A 357 28.46 -23.27 -6.90
N LYS A 358 27.42 -23.59 -7.68
CA LYS A 358 27.52 -24.61 -8.74
C LYS A 358 28.40 -24.19 -9.92
N ASP A 359 28.44 -22.90 -10.25
CA ASP A 359 29.33 -22.38 -11.29
C ASP A 359 30.79 -22.23 -10.83
N LYS A 360 31.02 -22.02 -9.52
CA LYS A 360 32.38 -22.12 -8.94
C LYS A 360 32.86 -23.57 -8.85
N GLU A 361 32.02 -24.53 -8.46
CA GLU A 361 32.39 -25.95 -8.45
C GLU A 361 32.62 -26.53 -9.85
N LYS A 362 31.93 -26.03 -10.90
CA LYS A 362 32.21 -26.41 -12.29
C LYS A 362 33.51 -25.80 -12.84
N LYS A 363 33.96 -24.65 -12.35
CA LYS A 363 35.23 -24.04 -12.75
C LYS A 363 36.44 -24.62 -11.99
N GLU A 364 36.26 -25.13 -10.78
CA GLU A 364 37.35 -25.77 -10.02
C GLU A 364 37.60 -27.25 -10.36
N ASN A 365 36.65 -27.95 -10.99
CA ASN A 365 36.87 -29.33 -11.46
C ASN A 365 37.52 -29.43 -12.86
N GLY A 366 37.89 -28.32 -13.48
CA GLY A 366 38.56 -28.28 -14.79
C GLY A 366 40.08 -28.15 -14.74
N ASN A 367 40.69 -27.96 -13.57
CA ASN A 367 42.12 -27.72 -13.49
C ASN A 367 42.72 -28.26 -12.18
N ARG A 368 42.96 -29.58 -12.14
CA ARG A 368 43.91 -30.18 -11.20
C ARG A 368 45.06 -30.78 -11.98
N ASP A 369 46.07 -29.97 -12.22
CA ASP A 369 47.44 -30.45 -12.27
C ASP A 369 48.41 -29.37 -11.79
N SER A 370 49.39 -29.83 -11.02
CA SER A 370 50.62 -29.17 -10.53
C SER A 370 50.56 -28.24 -9.29
N GLN A 371 51.20 -28.76 -8.22
CA GLN A 371 52.20 -28.15 -7.33
C GLN A 371 51.82 -26.86 -6.56
N GLY A 372 52.03 -26.68 -5.25
CA GLY A 372 52.91 -27.34 -4.29
C GLY A 372 53.51 -26.24 -3.39
N GLU A 373 53.46 -26.44 -2.06
CA GLU A 373 54.15 -25.70 -0.97
C GLU A 373 53.77 -24.21 -0.82
N GLY A 374 53.55 -23.61 0.34
CA GLY A 374 53.73 -23.94 1.74
C GLY A 374 54.00 -22.62 2.46
N SER A 375 53.30 -22.29 3.55
CA SER A 375 53.87 -21.45 4.62
C SER A 375 53.01 -21.48 5.87
N LYS A 376 53.64 -21.85 6.99
CA LYS A 376 53.16 -21.69 8.35
C LYS A 376 53.40 -20.25 8.80
N GLY A 377 52.43 -19.68 9.50
CA GLY A 377 52.61 -18.51 10.34
C GLY A 377 51.49 -18.48 11.36
N GLY A 378 51.81 -18.82 12.61
CA GLY A 378 50.93 -18.60 13.74
C GLY A 378 51.27 -17.27 14.42
N ASP A 379 50.27 -16.62 14.99
CA ASP A 379 50.41 -15.84 16.23
C ASP A 379 49.03 -15.69 16.91
N SER A 380 49.05 -15.21 18.13
CA SER A 380 48.29 -15.66 19.29
C SER A 380 47.68 -14.47 20.04
N GLY A 381 46.53 -14.66 20.70
CA GLY A 381 45.96 -13.75 21.72
C GLY A 381 45.20 -12.54 21.14
N ASP A 382 44.14 -12.01 21.76
CA ASP A 382 43.73 -12.01 23.17
C ASP A 382 42.20 -11.85 23.30
N GLY A 383 41.63 -12.28 24.43
CA GLY A 383 40.21 -12.18 24.75
C GLY A 383 39.84 -10.82 25.36
N GLY A 384 38.63 -10.36 25.06
CA GLY A 384 38.01 -9.20 25.69
C GLY A 384 36.49 -9.36 25.73
N ASN A 385 35.98 -9.80 26.89
CA ASN A 385 34.57 -9.92 27.20
C ASN A 385 34.02 -8.61 27.82
N SER A 386 32.98 -8.03 27.21
CA SER A 386 31.97 -7.13 27.80
C SER A 386 30.90 -6.92 26.73
N GLY A 387 29.60 -7.14 26.88
CA GLY A 387 28.76 -7.25 28.05
C GLY A 387 27.47 -6.47 27.77
N GLY A 388 26.37 -7.18 27.47
CA GLY A 388 24.97 -6.81 27.77
C GLY A 388 24.32 -5.63 27.05
N GLY A 389 23.32 -5.93 26.23
CA GLY A 389 22.32 -4.98 25.72
C GLY A 389 21.30 -5.67 24.84
N GLU A 390 20.39 -6.45 25.45
CA GLU A 390 19.25 -7.08 24.77
C GLU A 390 18.29 -6.00 24.23
N GLY A 391 18.26 -5.83 22.91
CA GLY A 391 17.17 -5.18 22.20
C GLY A 391 16.04 -6.19 22.01
N GLY A 392 14.94 -5.98 22.72
CA GLY A 392 13.73 -6.82 22.62
C GLY A 392 13.10 -6.73 21.23
N THR A 393 13.11 -7.84 20.51
CA THR A 393 12.30 -8.07 19.31
C THR A 393 10.89 -8.46 19.75
N GLY A 394 9.97 -7.48 19.71
CA GLY A 394 8.56 -7.71 19.96
C GLY A 394 7.87 -8.34 18.75
N GLY A 395 8.00 -9.65 18.59
CA GLY A 395 7.11 -10.43 17.73
C GLY A 395 5.68 -10.39 18.27
N GLY A 396 4.76 -9.79 17.52
CA GLY A 396 3.36 -9.68 17.89
C GLY A 396 2.73 -11.07 18.11
N GLN A 397 2.35 -11.36 19.35
CA GLN A 397 1.52 -12.51 19.68
C GLN A 397 0.08 -12.26 19.22
N PRO A 398 -0.62 -13.26 18.64
CA PRO A 398 -2.05 -13.16 18.36
C PRO A 398 -2.82 -12.95 19.67
N LEU A 399 -3.70 -11.94 19.70
CA LEU A 399 -4.47 -11.55 20.89
C LEU A 399 -5.34 -12.71 21.41
N ALA A 400 -5.26 -12.94 22.72
CA ALA A 400 -6.05 -13.97 23.39
C ALA A 400 -7.54 -13.58 23.48
N MET A 401 -8.42 -14.52 23.13
CA MET A 401 -9.87 -14.43 23.34
C MET A 401 -10.20 -14.08 24.81
N PRO A 402 -11.16 -13.17 25.08
CA PRO A 402 -11.58 -12.87 26.45
C PRO A 402 -12.00 -14.13 27.22
N GLN A 403 -11.60 -14.23 28.49
CA GLN A 403 -11.87 -15.40 29.33
C GLN A 403 -13.39 -15.59 29.50
N GLY A 404 -13.90 -16.79 29.18
CA GLY A 404 -15.31 -17.17 29.37
C GLY A 404 -16.21 -17.04 28.13
N VAL A 405 -15.68 -16.67 26.96
CA VAL A 405 -16.46 -16.61 25.71
C VAL A 405 -16.76 -18.03 25.20
N SER A 406 -18.05 -18.35 25.07
CA SER A 406 -18.53 -19.67 24.59
C SER A 406 -19.06 -19.64 23.15
N LYS A 407 -19.40 -18.46 22.61
CA LYS A 407 -19.91 -18.25 21.25
C LYS A 407 -19.57 -16.86 20.75
N VAL A 408 -19.32 -16.74 19.45
CA VAL A 408 -19.18 -15.46 18.74
C VAL A 408 -20.28 -15.36 17.70
N ILE A 409 -21.01 -14.24 17.71
CA ILE A 409 -22.04 -13.91 16.73
C ILE A 409 -21.52 -12.75 15.90
N GLU A 410 -21.22 -13.01 14.65
CA GLU A 410 -20.83 -12.00 13.68
C GLU A 410 -22.08 -11.56 12.90
N LYS A 411 -22.37 -10.25 12.90
CA LYS A 411 -23.47 -9.67 12.13
C LYS A 411 -22.88 -8.74 11.08
N VAL A 412 -23.02 -9.11 9.82
CA VAL A 412 -22.60 -8.29 8.68
C VAL A 412 -23.85 -7.75 8.01
N GLN A 413 -23.98 -6.42 8.00
CA GLN A 413 -25.01 -5.71 7.25
C GLN A 413 -24.34 -4.99 6.09
N THR A 414 -24.80 -5.27 4.88
CA THR A 414 -24.36 -4.57 3.67
C THR A 414 -25.56 -3.87 3.06
N GLU A 415 -25.52 -2.54 2.98
CA GLU A 415 -26.49 -1.74 2.23
C GLU A 415 -25.84 -1.28 0.93
N ILE A 416 -26.52 -1.55 -0.19
CA ILE A 416 -26.14 -1.07 -1.52
C ILE A 416 -27.24 -0.13 -1.98
N THR A 417 -26.87 1.12 -2.24
CA THR A 417 -27.73 2.11 -2.91
C THR A 417 -27.21 2.31 -4.33
N ARG A 418 -28.07 2.13 -5.33
CA ARG A 418 -27.79 2.43 -6.73
C ARG A 418 -28.66 3.59 -7.18
N GLU A 419 -28.04 4.64 -7.68
CA GLU A 419 -28.73 5.76 -8.30
C GLU A 419 -28.56 5.68 -9.81
N TYR A 420 -29.69 5.76 -10.52
CA TYR A 420 -29.72 5.84 -11.98
C TYR A 420 -29.80 7.32 -12.35
N LEU A 421 -28.78 7.83 -13.03
CA LEU A 421 -28.65 9.26 -13.38
C LEU A 421 -28.91 9.45 -14.89
N ASP A 422 -29.43 10.61 -15.29
CA ASP A 422 -29.45 11.04 -16.70
C ASP A 422 -28.10 11.61 -17.16
N GLU A 423 -28.02 12.00 -18.44
CA GLU A 423 -26.79 12.55 -19.05
C GLU A 423 -26.36 13.88 -18.41
N GLU A 424 -27.27 14.58 -17.75
CA GLU A 424 -26.99 15.80 -17.00
C GLU A 424 -26.70 15.54 -15.51
N GLY A 425 -26.64 14.28 -15.07
CA GLY A 425 -26.30 13.89 -13.70
C GLY A 425 -27.45 14.01 -12.70
N LYS A 426 -28.70 14.06 -13.15
CA LYS A 426 -29.88 14.10 -12.29
C LYS A 426 -30.43 12.69 -12.05
N VAL A 427 -30.75 12.39 -10.79
CA VAL A 427 -31.25 11.07 -10.37
C VAL A 427 -32.64 10.81 -10.97
N LEU A 428 -32.71 9.81 -11.84
CA LEU A 428 -33.92 9.26 -12.45
C LEU A 428 -34.58 8.17 -11.58
N GLY A 429 -33.82 7.52 -10.71
CA GLY A 429 -34.35 6.54 -9.76
C GLY A 429 -33.30 5.98 -8.81
N THR A 430 -33.75 5.38 -7.71
CA THR A 430 -32.87 4.79 -6.69
C THR A 430 -33.32 3.38 -6.36
N GLU A 431 -32.41 2.42 -6.45
CA GLU A 431 -32.59 1.05 -5.95
C GLU A 431 -31.81 0.89 -4.64
N LYS A 432 -32.47 0.37 -3.61
CA LYS A 432 -31.83 -0.02 -2.36
C LYS A 432 -31.95 -1.52 -2.16
N SER A 433 -30.83 -2.16 -1.85
CA SER A 433 -30.80 -3.56 -1.44
C SER A 433 -30.00 -3.69 -0.15
N THR A 434 -30.53 -4.50 0.76
CA THR A 434 -29.90 -4.79 2.05
C THR A 434 -29.70 -6.29 2.17
N ASN A 435 -28.46 -6.70 2.44
CA ASN A 435 -28.15 -8.09 2.76
C ASN A 435 -27.67 -8.17 4.21
N ASN A 436 -28.33 -9.01 4.99
CA ASN A 436 -27.99 -9.27 6.39
C ASN A 436 -27.50 -10.70 6.50
N GLN A 437 -26.21 -10.87 6.76
CA GLN A 437 -25.63 -12.17 7.05
C GLN A 437 -25.32 -12.26 8.55
N VAL A 438 -25.88 -13.28 9.20
CA VAL A 438 -25.56 -13.62 10.59
C VAL A 438 -24.78 -14.92 10.56
N ARG A 439 -23.49 -14.85 10.89
CA ARG A 439 -22.64 -16.03 11.02
C ARG A 439 -22.42 -16.32 12.50
N THR A 440 -22.75 -17.53 12.91
CA THR A 440 -22.39 -18.02 14.24
C THR A 440 -21.17 -18.89 14.08
N ILE A 441 -20.06 -18.51 14.71
CA ILE A 441 -18.82 -19.30 14.68
C ILE A 441 -18.78 -20.13 15.98
N PRO A 442 -18.83 -21.47 15.90
CA PRO A 442 -18.69 -22.33 17.06
C PRO A 442 -17.30 -22.22 17.69
N SER A 443 -17.22 -22.37 19.01
CA SER A 443 -15.97 -22.34 19.80
C SER A 443 -14.90 -23.31 19.28
N GLU A 444 -15.31 -24.43 18.71
CA GLU A 444 -14.42 -25.47 18.19
C GLU A 444 -13.70 -25.02 16.91
N MET A 445 -14.33 -24.21 16.06
CA MET A 445 -13.68 -23.67 14.85
C MET A 445 -12.68 -22.55 15.20
N LEU A 446 -12.97 -21.76 16.23
CA LEU A 446 -12.04 -20.75 16.75
C LEU A 446 -10.78 -21.39 17.34
N LEU A 447 -10.93 -22.51 18.05
CA LEU A 447 -9.83 -23.33 18.55
C LEU A 447 -9.00 -23.95 17.41
N GLN A 448 -9.65 -24.33 16.30
CA GLN A 448 -8.99 -24.91 15.15
C GLN A 448 -8.18 -23.88 14.35
N GLU A 449 -8.69 -22.66 14.16
CA GLU A 449 -7.93 -21.54 13.59
C GLU A 449 -6.72 -21.17 14.47
N HIS A 450 -6.91 -21.15 15.80
CA HIS A 450 -5.82 -20.88 16.73
C HIS A 450 -4.74 -21.98 16.72
N GLN A 451 -5.13 -23.25 16.59
CA GLN A 451 -4.18 -24.37 16.46
C GLN A 451 -3.48 -24.40 15.10
N GLN A 452 -4.15 -24.02 14.00
CA GLN A 452 -3.51 -23.91 12.68
C GLN A 452 -2.47 -22.79 12.64
N GLN A 453 -2.72 -21.66 13.31
CA GLN A 453 -1.74 -20.58 13.45
C GLN A 453 -0.53 -20.98 14.32
N GLN A 454 -0.72 -21.81 15.34
CA GLN A 454 0.39 -22.33 16.17
C GLN A 454 1.22 -23.42 15.47
N GLN A 455 0.59 -24.31 14.69
CA GLN A 455 1.32 -25.34 13.94
C GLN A 455 2.17 -24.75 12.79
N GLY A 456 1.77 -23.61 12.23
CA GLY A 456 2.59 -22.85 11.28
C GLY A 456 3.90 -22.31 11.89
N GLN A 457 3.92 -22.03 13.20
CA GLN A 457 5.13 -21.57 13.90
C GLN A 457 6.04 -22.72 14.38
N GLN A 458 5.50 -23.89 14.74
CA GLN A 458 6.30 -25.04 15.18
C GLN A 458 6.99 -25.81 14.05
N GLY A 459 6.45 -25.78 12.83
CA GLY A 459 7.08 -26.43 11.66
C GLY A 459 8.42 -25.80 11.24
N GLN A 460 8.77 -24.62 11.74
CA GLN A 460 10.00 -23.90 11.43
C GLN A 460 11.09 -24.03 12.50
N SER A 461 10.76 -24.45 13.73
CA SER A 461 11.74 -24.65 14.81
C SER A 461 12.38 -26.05 14.81
N ASP A 462 11.69 -27.07 14.28
CA ASP A 462 12.15 -28.46 14.39
C ASP A 462 13.13 -28.90 13.29
N GLN A 463 13.42 -28.04 12.29
CA GLN A 463 14.44 -28.32 11.25
C GLN A 463 15.84 -27.76 11.56
N GLN A 464 16.03 -27.01 12.65
CA GLN A 464 17.35 -26.51 13.07
C GLN A 464 17.98 -27.25 14.26
N GLY A 465 17.28 -28.23 14.85
CA GLY A 465 17.72 -28.92 16.07
C GLY A 465 18.24 -30.36 15.92
N GLN A 466 18.43 -30.88 14.70
CA GLN A 466 18.82 -32.29 14.49
C GLN A 466 20.12 -32.53 13.70
N GLU A 467 20.94 -31.51 13.42
CA GLU A 467 22.26 -31.73 12.78
C GLU A 467 23.49 -31.55 13.69
N GLU A 468 23.32 -31.25 14.98
CA GLU A 468 24.43 -31.17 15.95
C GLU A 468 24.22 -32.11 17.14
N GLU A 469 24.30 -33.43 16.93
CA GLU A 469 24.76 -34.41 17.94
C GLU A 469 24.81 -35.82 17.32
N GLY A 470 25.98 -36.24 16.81
CA GLY A 470 26.17 -37.62 16.38
C GLY A 470 27.40 -37.84 15.50
N GLY A 471 28.62 -37.73 16.06
CA GLY A 471 29.82 -37.88 15.24
C GLY A 471 31.15 -38.11 15.96
N THR A 472 31.19 -38.77 17.11
CA THR A 472 32.43 -39.38 17.65
C THR A 472 32.10 -40.77 18.18
N ASP A 473 32.46 -41.84 17.46
CA ASP A 473 33.69 -42.60 17.75
C ASP A 473 33.87 -43.86 16.86
N SER A 474 35.11 -44.02 16.39
CA SER A 474 35.87 -45.27 16.19
C SER A 474 35.39 -46.38 15.21
N LYS A 475 36.04 -46.46 14.04
CA LYS A 475 37.15 -47.42 13.77
C LYS A 475 37.77 -47.25 12.38
#